data_AF-A0A258B8A7-F1
#
_entry.id   AF-A0A258B8A7-F1
#
_cell.length_a   1.000
_cell.length_b   1.000
_cell.length_c   1.000
_cell.angle_alpha   90.00
_cell.angle_beta   90.00
_cell.angle_gamma   90.00
#
_symmetry.space_group_name_H-M   'P 1'
#
loop_
_entity.id
_entity.type
_entity.pdbx_description
1 polymer ?
#
loop_
_entity_poly.entity_id
_entity_poly.type
_entity_poly.pdbx_seq_one_letter_code
_entity_poly.pdbx_strand_id
1 'polypeptide(L)'
;MPSIDRRTGLKFAAALVGATAIPAYVFAQSETVQPKPKAPLKPGDLTLWYKTPATEWVEALPLGNGRLGAMVFGGVARERLQLNEDTLYAGAPYQPANPEALTALPEVRKLIFDGQYLEAQALIQARMMANPIRQVSYQTIGEITLIFGPSSNASGYRRELDLTRAVSTVTYRQNDVTYTREAFISPVDQVLVVRLTADKPGSVSFQLGFETPMAAAVAVEGPNEIVMSGRNSPHHGKDGALRYENRVRVVAKGGQQTTGMDELVVSKADEVIIYSAAATNYKA
;
A
#
# COMPACT_ATOMS: atom_id res chain seq x y z
N MET A 1 26.60 -59.79 -5.02
CA MET A 1 25.41 -58.94 -4.78
C MET A 1 25.19 -58.05 -5.99
N PRO A 2 24.22 -58.37 -6.86
CA PRO A 2 23.82 -57.49 -7.95
C PRO A 2 22.58 -56.67 -7.56
N SER A 3 22.65 -55.36 -7.79
CA SER A 3 21.62 -54.35 -7.52
C SER A 3 20.44 -54.46 -8.50
N ILE A 4 19.22 -54.58 -7.99
CA ILE A 4 18.00 -54.58 -8.78
C ILE A 4 17.58 -53.13 -9.08
N ASP A 5 17.46 -52.85 -10.37
CA ASP A 5 17.06 -51.57 -10.97
C ASP A 5 15.57 -51.24 -10.70
N ARG A 6 15.29 -49.96 -10.40
CA ARG A 6 13.99 -49.41 -9.98
C ARG A 6 12.95 -49.32 -11.11
N ARG A 7 13.24 -49.80 -12.32
CA ARG A 7 12.33 -49.66 -13.49
C ARG A 7 11.55 -50.92 -13.90
N THR A 8 11.62 -52.02 -13.14
CA THR A 8 10.92 -53.28 -13.48
C THR A 8 10.04 -53.79 -12.35
N GLY A 9 9.18 -52.91 -11.81
CA GLY A 9 8.36 -53.22 -10.62
C GLY A 9 6.86 -53.09 -10.80
N LEU A 10 6.34 -53.10 -12.03
CA LEU A 10 4.89 -53.00 -12.26
C LEU A 10 4.45 -53.85 -13.43
N LYS A 11 4.28 -55.16 -13.20
CA LYS A 11 3.39 -56.08 -13.94
C LYS A 11 3.40 -57.45 -13.24
N PHE A 12 2.19 -57.99 -13.05
CA PHE A 12 1.83 -59.31 -12.49
C PHE A 12 1.81 -59.45 -10.96
N ALA A 13 0.60 -59.45 -10.39
CA ALA A 13 0.02 -60.67 -9.81
C ALA A 13 -1.45 -60.43 -9.43
N ALA A 14 -2.36 -60.98 -10.24
CA ALA A 14 -3.73 -61.26 -9.84
C ALA A 14 -3.81 -62.72 -9.37
N ALA A 15 -4.74 -62.96 -8.44
CA ALA A 15 -5.33 -64.25 -8.00
C ALA A 15 -4.74 -64.97 -6.76
N LEU A 16 -5.51 -64.82 -5.66
CA LEU A 16 -5.98 -65.81 -4.67
C LEU A 16 -4.97 -66.72 -3.91
N VAL A 17 -4.92 -66.58 -2.58
CA VAL A 17 -5.51 -67.49 -1.55
C VAL A 17 -5.00 -67.06 -0.16
N GLY A 18 -5.90 -66.93 0.81
CA GLY A 18 -5.54 -66.90 2.23
C GLY A 18 -6.39 -65.94 3.04
N ALA A 19 -7.55 -66.40 3.53
CA ALA A 19 -8.31 -65.72 4.56
C ALA A 19 -7.52 -65.76 5.87
N THR A 20 -6.69 -64.74 6.10
CA THR A 20 -6.18 -64.40 7.43
C THR A 20 -6.84 -63.09 7.83
N ALA A 21 -7.52 -63.11 8.98
CA ALA A 21 -8.17 -61.95 9.54
C ALA A 21 -7.14 -60.84 9.74
N ILE A 22 -7.20 -59.81 8.89
CA ILE A 22 -6.47 -58.56 9.09
C ILE A 22 -7.07 -57.94 10.35
N PRO A 23 -6.29 -57.72 11.43
CA PRO A 23 -6.79 -56.95 12.56
C PRO A 23 -7.19 -55.59 12.00
N ALA A 24 -8.46 -55.23 12.16
CA ALA A 24 -8.95 -53.92 11.79
C ALA A 24 -8.04 -52.90 12.47
N TYR A 25 -7.16 -52.27 11.70
CA TYR A 25 -6.50 -51.06 12.12
C TYR A 25 -7.62 -50.08 12.36
N VAL A 26 -7.94 -49.86 13.64
CA VAL A 26 -8.71 -48.73 14.07
C VAL A 26 -7.86 -47.53 13.69
N PHE A 27 -8.11 -46.97 12.51
CA PHE A 27 -7.75 -45.59 12.27
C PHE A 27 -8.49 -44.82 13.35
N ALA A 28 -7.74 -44.38 14.37
CA ALA A 28 -8.23 -43.37 15.27
C ALA A 28 -8.74 -42.25 14.37
N GLN A 29 -10.06 -42.04 14.35
CA GLN A 29 -10.62 -40.86 13.72
C GLN A 29 -9.91 -39.71 14.42
N SER A 30 -9.03 -39.02 13.70
CA SER A 30 -8.58 -37.72 14.16
C SER A 30 -9.86 -36.91 14.27
N GLU A 31 -10.33 -36.65 15.49
CA GLU A 31 -11.35 -35.65 15.69
C GLU A 31 -10.81 -34.40 15.01
N THR A 32 -11.44 -34.02 13.90
CA THR A 32 -11.21 -32.73 13.31
C THR A 32 -11.70 -31.76 14.37
N VAL A 33 -10.77 -31.24 15.17
CA VAL A 33 -11.05 -30.13 16.08
C VAL A 33 -11.43 -28.98 15.16
N GLN A 34 -12.72 -28.86 14.88
CA GLN A 34 -13.24 -27.71 14.20
C GLN A 34 -12.89 -26.53 15.10
N PRO A 35 -12.11 -25.55 14.61
CA PRO A 35 -11.81 -24.39 15.42
C PRO A 35 -13.15 -23.80 15.86
N LYS A 36 -13.34 -23.67 17.17
CA LYS A 36 -14.53 -22.99 17.70
C LYS A 36 -14.67 -21.67 16.94
N PRO A 37 -15.86 -21.32 16.43
CA PRO A 37 -16.07 -20.05 15.77
C PRO A 37 -15.58 -18.94 16.71
N LYS A 38 -14.55 -18.21 16.28
CA LYS A 38 -14.13 -17.02 17.03
C LYS A 38 -15.30 -16.05 17.01
N ALA A 39 -15.68 -15.53 18.18
CA ALA A 39 -16.66 -14.46 18.25
C ALA A 39 -16.22 -13.32 17.32
N PRO A 40 -17.14 -12.64 16.64
CA PRO A 40 -16.79 -11.53 15.78
C PRO A 40 -16.09 -10.46 16.61
N LEU A 41 -14.98 -9.94 16.07
CA LEU A 41 -14.23 -8.85 16.69
C LEU A 41 -15.10 -7.60 16.75
N LYS A 42 -14.99 -6.87 17.85
CA LYS A 42 -15.65 -5.58 18.08
C LYS A 42 -14.68 -4.43 17.76
N PRO A 43 -15.20 -3.23 17.45
CA PRO A 43 -14.39 -2.01 17.37
C PRO A 43 -13.44 -1.87 18.54
N GLY A 44 -12.16 -1.67 18.26
CA GLY A 44 -11.11 -1.52 19.26
C GLY A 44 -10.52 -2.83 19.83
N ASP A 45 -11.03 -4.01 19.46
CA ASP A 45 -10.46 -5.29 19.93
C ASP A 45 -9.02 -5.49 19.43
N LEU A 46 -8.68 -4.92 18.27
CA LEU A 46 -7.35 -4.99 17.67
C LEU A 46 -6.89 -3.59 17.25
N THR A 47 -6.03 -2.97 18.06
CA THR A 47 -5.51 -1.62 17.80
C THR A 47 -3.99 -1.58 17.89
N LEU A 48 -3.36 -0.91 16.93
CA LEU A 48 -2.01 -0.34 17.09
C LEU A 48 -2.19 1.08 17.63
N TRP A 49 -1.49 1.48 18.70
CA TRP A 49 -1.65 2.82 19.26
C TRP A 49 -0.35 3.39 19.85
N TYR A 50 -0.25 4.71 19.82
CA TYR A 50 0.96 5.45 20.17
C TYR A 50 0.62 6.76 20.90
N LYS A 51 1.51 7.20 21.77
CA LYS A 51 1.38 8.43 22.58
C LYS A 51 2.06 9.64 21.97
N THR A 52 2.69 9.48 20.80
CA THR A 52 3.40 10.55 20.08
C THR A 52 3.11 10.48 18.58
N PRO A 53 3.13 11.61 17.87
CA PRO A 53 3.11 11.61 16.40
C PRO A 53 4.26 10.81 15.80
N ALA A 54 4.07 10.31 14.59
CA ALA A 54 5.17 9.78 13.78
C ALA A 54 6.11 10.93 13.36
N THR A 55 7.40 10.69 13.50
CA THR A 55 8.48 11.58 13.02
C THR A 55 9.10 11.04 11.75
N GLU A 56 9.08 9.72 11.57
CA GLU A 56 9.57 9.02 10.39
C GLU A 56 8.45 8.20 9.72
N TRP A 57 8.63 7.92 8.42
CA TRP A 57 7.62 7.20 7.62
C TRP A 57 7.30 5.80 8.18
N VAL A 58 8.31 5.10 8.72
CA VAL A 58 8.14 3.75 9.30
C VAL A 58 7.30 3.74 10.59
N GLU A 59 7.06 4.90 11.20
CA GLU A 59 6.21 5.03 12.38
C GLU A 59 4.75 5.37 12.03
N ALA A 60 4.50 5.82 10.80
CA ALA A 60 3.17 6.23 10.33
C ALA A 60 2.24 5.01 10.16
N LEU A 61 0.93 5.25 10.26
CA LEU A 61 -0.07 4.18 10.23
C LEU A 61 -0.59 3.97 8.80
N PRO A 62 -0.52 2.74 8.25
CA PRO A 62 -0.99 2.46 6.89
C PRO A 62 -2.51 2.34 6.83
N LEU A 63 -3.08 2.91 5.78
CA LEU A 63 -4.45 2.70 5.32
C LEU A 63 -4.42 2.27 3.85
N GLY A 64 -5.36 1.44 3.42
CA GLY A 64 -5.42 1.01 2.03
C GLY A 64 -6.71 0.31 1.65
N ASN A 65 -7.09 0.40 0.38
CA ASN A 65 -8.22 -0.31 -0.20
C ASN A 65 -7.83 -1.29 -1.32
N GLY A 66 -6.55 -1.64 -1.40
CA GLY A 66 -5.96 -2.47 -2.46
C GLY A 66 -5.41 -1.66 -3.63
N ARG A 67 -5.95 -0.46 -3.90
CA ARG A 67 -5.52 0.44 -4.99
C ARG A 67 -4.87 1.72 -4.46
N LEU A 68 -5.60 2.46 -3.63
CA LEU A 68 -5.11 3.63 -2.91
C LEU A 68 -4.50 3.21 -1.59
N GLY A 69 -3.40 3.85 -1.24
CA GLY A 69 -2.73 3.73 0.06
C GLY A 69 -2.46 5.11 0.67
N ALA A 70 -2.48 5.18 2.00
CA ALA A 70 -2.05 6.35 2.73
C ALA A 70 -1.26 5.97 3.99
N MET A 71 -0.20 6.72 4.29
CA MET A 71 0.53 6.64 5.55
C MET A 71 0.20 7.87 6.40
N VAL A 72 -0.44 7.65 7.55
CA VAL A 72 -0.95 8.71 8.44
C VAL A 72 0.06 9.01 9.54
N PHE A 73 0.61 10.23 9.58
CA PHE A 73 1.65 10.60 10.53
C PHE A 73 1.12 10.99 11.91
N GLY A 74 -0.04 11.67 11.97
CA GLY A 74 -0.66 12.08 13.22
C GLY A 74 -0.11 13.38 13.81
N GLY A 75 0.53 14.26 13.04
CA GLY A 75 1.18 15.46 13.59
C GLY A 75 0.21 16.53 14.09
N VAL A 76 0.56 17.21 15.20
CA VAL A 76 -0.35 18.20 15.85
C VAL A 76 -0.38 19.53 15.09
N ALA A 77 0.79 20.16 14.87
CA ALA A 77 0.90 21.40 14.11
C ALA A 77 0.71 21.18 12.60
N ARG A 78 1.21 20.05 12.12
CA ARG A 78 1.24 19.67 10.71
C ARG A 78 0.92 18.19 10.59
N GLU A 79 -0.18 17.86 9.94
CA GLU A 79 -0.49 16.49 9.54
C GLU A 79 0.08 16.21 8.16
N ARG A 80 0.53 14.97 7.95
CA ARG A 80 1.04 14.46 6.68
C ARG A 80 0.33 13.16 6.38
N LEU A 81 -0.28 13.10 5.20
CA LEU A 81 -0.89 11.90 4.65
C LEU A 81 -0.14 11.57 3.37
N GLN A 82 0.88 10.73 3.46
CA GLN A 82 1.64 10.31 2.28
C GLN A 82 0.80 9.32 1.48
N LEU A 83 0.66 9.53 0.17
CA LEU A 83 -0.27 8.83 -0.71
C LEU A 83 0.43 7.94 -1.72
N ASN A 84 -0.23 6.82 -2.00
CA ASN A 84 0.14 5.85 -3.01
C ASN A 84 -1.08 5.47 -3.87
N GLU A 85 -0.84 5.22 -5.14
CA GLU A 85 -1.78 4.58 -6.05
C GLU A 85 -1.04 3.45 -6.78
N ASP A 86 -1.63 2.26 -6.78
CA ASP A 86 -0.97 1.00 -7.13
C ASP A 86 -0.47 0.91 -8.59
N THR A 87 -0.92 1.79 -9.49
CA THR A 87 -0.50 1.78 -10.90
C THR A 87 0.60 2.80 -11.21
N LEU A 88 1.02 3.62 -10.25
CA LEU A 88 2.04 4.65 -10.48
C LEU A 88 3.48 4.08 -10.42
N TYR A 89 4.01 3.72 -11.59
CA TYR A 89 5.39 3.26 -11.78
C TYR A 89 6.18 4.21 -12.68
N ALA A 90 7.51 4.17 -12.60
CA ALA A 90 8.38 4.94 -13.48
C ALA A 90 8.38 4.42 -14.94
N GLY A 91 8.83 5.27 -15.86
CA GLY A 91 9.08 4.92 -17.26
C GLY A 91 7.82 4.71 -18.10
N ALA A 92 7.93 3.78 -19.05
CA ALA A 92 6.93 3.49 -20.06
C ALA A 92 6.96 1.99 -20.40
N PRO A 93 5.97 1.47 -21.15
CA PRO A 93 6.03 0.10 -21.65
C PRO A 93 7.36 -0.22 -22.33
N TYR A 94 7.91 -1.39 -22.02
CA TYR A 94 9.18 -1.87 -22.54
C TYR A 94 9.18 -3.40 -22.62
N GLN A 95 10.05 -3.96 -23.46
CA GLN A 95 10.20 -5.41 -23.62
C GLN A 95 11.56 -5.85 -23.04
N PRO A 96 11.60 -6.51 -21.88
CA PRO A 96 12.86 -6.93 -21.25
C PRO A 96 13.46 -8.20 -21.84
N ALA A 97 12.73 -8.92 -22.69
CA ALA A 97 13.17 -10.20 -23.23
C ALA A 97 14.45 -10.04 -24.05
N ASN A 98 15.51 -10.74 -23.63
CA ASN A 98 16.76 -10.73 -24.36
C ASN A 98 16.69 -11.71 -25.55
N PRO A 99 16.80 -11.23 -26.80
CA PRO A 99 16.69 -12.08 -27.98
C PRO A 99 17.81 -13.12 -28.08
N GLU A 100 18.96 -12.90 -27.43
CA GLU A 100 20.08 -13.84 -27.45
C GLU A 100 19.86 -15.06 -26.55
N ALA A 101 18.95 -14.96 -25.58
CA ALA A 101 18.81 -15.96 -24.51
C ALA A 101 18.52 -17.36 -25.06
N LEU A 102 17.63 -17.44 -26.05
CA LEU A 102 17.26 -18.71 -26.67
C LEU A 102 18.46 -19.37 -27.38
N THR A 103 19.30 -18.57 -28.04
CA THR A 103 20.48 -19.09 -28.76
C THR A 103 21.60 -19.51 -27.82
N ALA A 104 21.72 -18.90 -26.64
CA ALA A 104 22.73 -19.25 -25.64
C ALA A 104 22.36 -20.48 -24.80
N LEU A 105 21.06 -20.80 -24.70
CA LEU A 105 20.53 -21.86 -23.83
C LEU A 105 21.15 -23.26 -24.07
N PRO A 106 21.39 -23.75 -25.31
CA PRO A 106 22.01 -25.05 -25.52
C PRO A 106 23.43 -25.14 -24.94
N GLU A 107 24.24 -24.10 -25.14
CA GLU A 107 25.63 -24.07 -24.65
C GLU A 107 25.69 -23.95 -23.13
N VAL A 108 24.83 -23.12 -22.54
CA VAL A 108 24.69 -23.03 -21.08
C VAL A 108 24.36 -24.40 -20.47
N ARG A 109 23.42 -25.14 -21.07
CA ARG A 109 23.08 -26.50 -20.60
C ARG A 109 24.25 -27.45 -20.70
N LYS A 110 25.02 -27.40 -21.79
CA LYS A 110 26.24 -28.20 -21.97
C LYS A 110 27.25 -27.92 -20.86
N LEU A 111 27.59 -26.64 -20.63
CA LEU A 111 28.53 -26.23 -19.58
C LEU A 111 28.11 -26.73 -18.20
N ILE A 112 26.80 -26.69 -17.88
CA ILE A 112 26.27 -27.22 -16.62
C ILE A 112 26.47 -28.74 -16.52
N PHE A 113 26.16 -29.50 -17.57
CA PHE A 113 26.31 -30.96 -17.56
C PHE A 113 27.77 -31.42 -17.50
N ASP A 114 28.70 -30.62 -18.01
CA ASP A 114 30.13 -30.87 -17.94
C ASP A 114 30.78 -30.39 -16.62
N GLY A 115 29.99 -29.81 -15.70
CA GLY A 115 30.48 -29.30 -14.41
C GLY A 115 31.18 -27.94 -14.47
N GLN A 116 31.08 -27.21 -15.59
CA GLN A 116 31.70 -25.91 -15.85
C GLN A 116 30.79 -24.75 -15.42
N TYR A 117 30.56 -24.63 -14.11
CA TYR A 117 29.55 -23.72 -13.56
C TYR A 117 29.89 -22.22 -13.69
N LEU A 118 31.18 -21.85 -13.60
CA LEU A 118 31.60 -20.45 -13.70
C LEU A 118 31.43 -19.92 -15.12
N GLU A 119 31.77 -20.75 -16.10
CA GLU A 119 31.59 -20.50 -17.53
C GLU A 119 30.10 -20.42 -17.87
N ALA A 120 29.28 -21.34 -17.35
CA ALA A 120 27.83 -21.30 -17.52
C ALA A 120 27.25 -19.99 -16.94
N GLN A 121 27.66 -19.60 -15.74
CA GLN A 121 27.24 -18.36 -15.10
C GLN A 121 27.63 -17.13 -15.94
N ALA A 122 28.88 -17.07 -16.41
CA ALA A 122 29.35 -15.96 -17.23
C ALA A 122 28.53 -15.84 -18.53
N LEU A 123 28.23 -16.97 -19.18
CA LEU A 123 27.44 -17.00 -20.40
C LEU A 123 25.97 -16.59 -20.16
N ILE A 124 25.36 -17.03 -19.06
CA ILE A 124 24.03 -16.58 -18.63
C ILE A 124 24.03 -15.07 -18.40
N GLN A 125 24.98 -14.55 -17.63
CA GLN A 125 25.08 -13.13 -17.32
C GLN A 125 25.23 -12.27 -18.57
N ALA A 126 26.03 -12.74 -19.54
CA ALA A 126 26.28 -12.03 -20.77
C ALA A 126 25.09 -12.05 -21.75
N ARG A 127 24.40 -13.19 -21.88
CA ARG A 127 23.49 -13.42 -23.03
C ARG A 127 22.06 -13.80 -22.69
N MET A 128 21.76 -14.13 -21.43
CA MET A 128 20.44 -14.61 -21.01
C MET A 128 19.71 -13.68 -20.05
N MET A 129 20.41 -12.70 -19.46
CA MET A 129 19.78 -11.71 -18.58
C MET A 129 18.87 -10.77 -19.36
N ALA A 130 17.81 -10.28 -18.71
CA ALA A 130 16.92 -9.29 -19.27
C ALA A 130 17.67 -8.02 -19.72
N ASN A 131 17.20 -7.42 -20.81
CA ASN A 131 17.68 -6.14 -21.29
C ASN A 131 16.50 -5.18 -21.50
N PRO A 132 16.33 -4.16 -20.65
CA PRO A 132 17.15 -3.81 -19.48
C PRO A 132 16.98 -4.78 -18.30
N ILE A 133 18.02 -4.88 -17.46
CA ILE A 133 18.09 -5.88 -16.38
C ILE A 133 17.19 -5.59 -15.19
N ARG A 134 16.83 -4.32 -14.95
CA ARG A 134 16.03 -3.90 -13.80
C ARG A 134 14.58 -3.67 -14.20
N GLN A 135 13.66 -3.95 -13.27
CA GLN A 135 12.26 -3.53 -13.41
C GLN A 135 12.10 -2.05 -13.10
N VAL A 136 11.04 -1.45 -13.64
CA VAL A 136 10.64 -0.07 -13.32
C VAL A 136 10.27 0.04 -11.84
N SER A 137 10.67 1.14 -11.20
CA SER A 137 10.39 1.39 -9.79
C SER A 137 8.96 1.88 -9.57
N TYR A 138 8.34 1.42 -8.48
CA TYR A 138 7.11 2.00 -7.95
C TYR A 138 7.36 3.44 -7.45
N GLN A 139 6.37 4.33 -7.57
CA GLN A 139 6.51 5.74 -7.18
C GLN A 139 5.40 6.21 -6.23
N THR A 140 5.71 7.26 -5.48
CA THR A 140 4.75 7.96 -4.61
C THR A 140 3.95 8.98 -5.41
N ILE A 141 2.71 9.26 -4.99
CA ILE A 141 1.98 10.45 -5.45
C ILE A 141 2.57 11.70 -4.78
N GLY A 142 3.01 11.58 -3.52
CA GLY A 142 3.36 12.70 -2.65
C GLY A 142 2.51 12.66 -1.38
N GLU A 143 2.23 13.82 -0.81
CA GLU A 143 1.55 13.98 0.47
C GLU A 143 0.45 15.03 0.37
N ILE A 144 -0.66 14.80 1.07
CA ILE A 144 -1.54 15.89 1.52
C ILE A 144 -0.97 16.41 2.82
N THR A 145 -0.79 17.72 2.90
CA THR A 145 -0.36 18.41 4.12
C THR A 145 -1.52 19.20 4.69
N LEU A 146 -1.72 19.11 6.02
CA LEU A 146 -2.65 19.99 6.74
C LEU A 146 -1.85 20.77 7.78
N ILE A 147 -1.78 22.08 7.63
CA ILE A 147 -1.05 22.98 8.52
C ILE A 147 -2.06 23.68 9.43
N PHE A 148 -2.06 23.32 10.71
CA PHE A 148 -2.97 23.87 11.74
C PHE A 148 -2.37 25.09 12.47
N GLY A 149 -1.09 25.39 12.22
CA GLY A 149 -0.33 26.43 12.92
C GLY A 149 0.47 25.88 14.11
N PRO A 150 0.97 26.75 15.00
CA PRO A 150 1.85 26.34 16.10
C PRO A 150 1.21 25.34 17.07
N SER A 151 1.92 24.26 17.40
CA SER A 151 1.46 23.23 18.35
C SER A 151 1.93 23.46 19.79
N SER A 152 1.79 24.66 20.35
CA SER A 152 2.13 24.86 21.76
C SER A 152 1.11 24.17 22.68
N ASN A 153 1.63 23.52 23.74
CA ASN A 153 0.84 22.97 24.85
C ASN A 153 -0.20 21.88 24.48
N ALA A 154 0.08 21.07 23.46
CA ALA A 154 -0.76 19.90 23.19
C ALA A 154 -0.59 18.83 24.30
N SER A 155 -1.70 18.26 24.76
CA SER A 155 -1.73 17.24 25.83
C SER A 155 -2.72 16.12 25.51
N GLY A 156 -2.66 15.02 26.26
CA GLY A 156 -3.57 13.88 26.07
C GLY A 156 -3.50 13.26 24.67
N TYR A 157 -2.35 13.38 23.99
CA TYR A 157 -2.18 12.89 22.63
C TYR A 157 -2.30 11.36 22.56
N ARG A 158 -3.04 10.88 21.57
CA ARG A 158 -3.09 9.48 21.17
C ARG A 158 -3.34 9.39 19.67
N ARG A 159 -2.61 8.50 18.98
CA ARG A 159 -2.95 8.04 17.64
C ARG A 159 -3.11 6.54 17.62
N GLU A 160 -4.01 6.03 16.80
CA GLU A 160 -4.26 4.60 16.68
C GLU A 160 -4.71 4.19 15.27
N LEU A 161 -4.52 2.91 14.96
CA LEU A 161 -5.14 2.22 13.84
C LEU A 161 -5.97 1.06 14.38
N ASP A 162 -7.28 1.14 14.22
CA ASP A 162 -8.22 0.07 14.56
C ASP A 162 -8.31 -0.91 13.38
N LEU A 163 -7.75 -2.11 13.56
CA LEU A 163 -7.69 -3.15 12.54
C LEU A 163 -9.03 -3.83 12.30
N THR A 164 -10.01 -3.64 13.19
CA THR A 164 -11.37 -4.19 13.03
C THR A 164 -12.24 -3.31 12.15
N ARG A 165 -11.97 -2.00 12.12
CA ARG A 165 -12.70 -1.01 11.32
C ARG A 165 -11.92 -0.44 10.14
N ALA A 166 -10.61 -0.66 10.09
CA ALA A 166 -9.68 -0.02 9.15
C ALA A 166 -9.71 1.53 9.23
N VAL A 167 -9.79 2.06 10.46
CA VAL A 167 -9.83 3.51 10.72
C VAL A 167 -8.61 3.92 11.54
N SER A 168 -7.89 4.93 11.06
CA SER A 168 -6.86 5.63 11.81
C SER A 168 -7.49 6.78 12.57
N THR A 169 -7.21 6.91 13.88
CA THR A 169 -7.75 7.99 14.71
C THR A 169 -6.62 8.72 15.43
N VAL A 170 -6.68 10.05 15.47
CA VAL A 170 -5.77 10.92 16.24
C VAL A 170 -6.60 11.80 17.15
N THR A 171 -6.27 11.86 18.43
CA THR A 171 -6.92 12.70 19.44
C THR A 171 -5.89 13.46 20.24
N TYR A 172 -6.12 14.75 20.49
CA TYR A 172 -5.29 15.56 21.39
C TYR A 172 -6.07 16.76 21.90
N ARG A 173 -5.59 17.37 22.99
CA ARG A 173 -6.14 18.61 23.54
C ARG A 173 -5.16 19.76 23.35
N GLN A 174 -5.64 20.90 22.86
CA GLN A 174 -4.87 22.14 22.72
C GLN A 174 -5.77 23.35 22.99
N ASN A 175 -5.30 24.34 23.76
CA ASN A 175 -6.06 25.56 24.10
C ASN A 175 -7.48 25.28 24.62
N ASP A 176 -7.59 24.30 25.51
CA ASP A 176 -8.86 23.80 26.05
C ASP A 176 -9.87 23.21 25.05
N VAL A 177 -9.42 22.86 23.85
CA VAL A 177 -10.21 22.19 22.81
C VAL A 177 -9.67 20.78 22.60
N THR A 178 -10.55 19.79 22.55
CA THR A 178 -10.23 18.43 22.14
C THR A 178 -10.44 18.30 20.65
N TYR A 179 -9.38 17.95 19.91
CA TYR A 179 -9.41 17.68 18.49
C TYR A 179 -9.43 16.18 18.23
N THR A 180 -10.22 15.76 17.25
CA THR A 180 -10.25 14.37 16.76
C THR A 180 -10.10 14.38 15.24
N ARG A 181 -9.26 13.48 14.73
CA ARG A 181 -9.11 13.22 13.30
C ARG A 181 -9.31 11.74 13.05
N GLU A 182 -10.20 11.40 12.14
CA GLU A 182 -10.42 10.02 11.68
C GLU A 182 -10.11 9.92 10.19
N ALA A 183 -9.40 8.89 9.78
CA ALA A 183 -9.06 8.65 8.38
C ALA A 183 -9.27 7.18 8.00
N PHE A 184 -9.82 6.95 6.81
CA PHE A 184 -9.95 5.62 6.21
C PHE A 184 -9.98 5.73 4.69
N ILE A 185 -9.76 4.62 3.98
CA ILE A 185 -9.89 4.58 2.52
C ILE A 185 -11.04 3.64 2.18
N SER A 186 -12.09 4.19 1.56
CA SER A 186 -13.27 3.41 1.17
C SER A 186 -12.95 2.47 0.00
N PRO A 187 -13.15 1.16 0.12
CA PRO A 187 -13.02 0.24 -1.01
C PRO A 187 -14.19 0.34 -1.99
N VAL A 188 -15.36 0.82 -1.56
CA VAL A 188 -16.55 0.93 -2.42
C VAL A 188 -16.62 2.26 -3.15
N ASP A 189 -16.21 3.35 -2.48
CA ASP A 189 -16.25 4.70 -3.06
C ASP A 189 -14.91 5.12 -3.68
N GLN A 190 -13.85 4.33 -3.47
CA GLN A 190 -12.51 4.55 -4.05
C GLN A 190 -11.87 5.89 -3.67
N VAL A 191 -12.09 6.35 -2.44
CA VAL A 191 -11.56 7.62 -1.90
C VAL A 191 -10.96 7.45 -0.51
N LEU A 192 -9.90 8.21 -0.23
CA LEU A 192 -9.46 8.51 1.13
C LEU A 192 -10.43 9.54 1.73
N VAL A 193 -10.93 9.27 2.92
CA VAL A 193 -11.78 10.16 3.69
C VAL A 193 -11.05 10.54 4.96
N VAL A 194 -10.98 11.84 5.26
CA VAL A 194 -10.45 12.37 6.51
C VAL A 194 -11.50 13.27 7.14
N ARG A 195 -11.91 12.94 8.35
CA ARG A 195 -12.84 13.73 9.16
C ARG A 195 -12.07 14.45 10.25
N LEU A 196 -12.29 15.75 10.38
CA LEU A 196 -11.68 16.63 11.38
C LEU A 196 -12.80 17.23 12.22
N THR A 197 -12.74 17.05 13.55
CA THR A 197 -13.72 17.60 14.48
C THR A 197 -13.04 18.18 15.71
N ALA A 198 -13.76 19.08 16.41
CA ALA A 198 -13.38 19.60 17.70
C ALA A 198 -14.58 19.57 18.67
N ASP A 199 -14.32 19.52 19.98
CA ASP A 199 -15.37 19.58 21.02
C ASP A 199 -15.96 20.99 21.23
N LYS A 200 -15.38 22.02 20.60
CA LYS A 200 -15.91 23.37 20.55
C LYS A 200 -16.17 23.81 19.09
N PRO A 201 -17.41 24.24 18.75
CA PRO A 201 -17.72 24.82 17.45
C PRO A 201 -16.74 25.92 17.04
N GLY A 202 -16.48 26.04 15.74
CA GLY A 202 -15.59 27.04 15.17
C GLY A 202 -14.10 26.87 15.48
N SER A 203 -13.66 25.69 15.93
CA SER A 203 -12.27 25.47 16.35
C SER A 203 -11.38 24.84 15.28
N VAL A 204 -11.94 24.30 14.18
CA VAL A 204 -11.16 23.65 13.12
C VAL A 204 -10.71 24.69 12.10
N SER A 205 -9.41 24.95 12.03
CA SER A 205 -8.79 25.81 11.02
C SER A 205 -7.49 25.18 10.54
N PHE A 206 -7.25 25.19 9.23
CA PHE A 206 -6.03 24.68 8.63
C PHE A 206 -5.84 25.20 7.20
N GLN A 207 -4.60 25.15 6.75
CA GLN A 207 -4.21 25.26 5.34
C GLN A 207 -3.93 23.86 4.80
N LEU A 208 -4.51 23.52 3.67
CA LEU A 208 -4.32 22.28 2.95
C LEU A 208 -3.49 22.53 1.70
N GLY A 209 -2.47 21.70 1.48
CA GLY A 209 -1.65 21.73 0.28
C GLY A 209 -1.09 20.35 -0.06
N PHE A 210 -0.16 20.33 -1.00
CA PHE A 210 0.53 19.12 -1.44
C PHE A 210 2.05 19.28 -1.35
N GLU A 211 2.73 18.18 -1.05
CA GLU A 211 4.19 18.06 -1.19
C GLU A 211 4.53 16.78 -1.95
N THR A 212 5.39 16.85 -2.96
CA THR A 212 5.78 15.66 -3.72
C THR A 212 7.19 15.79 -4.29
N PRO A 213 7.99 14.70 -4.31
CA PRO A 213 9.27 14.68 -5.02
C PRO A 213 9.09 14.57 -6.54
N MET A 214 7.85 14.35 -7.01
CA MET A 214 7.52 14.17 -8.41
C MET A 214 7.38 15.52 -9.13
N ALA A 215 7.55 15.52 -10.46
CA ALA A 215 7.16 16.67 -11.26
C ALA A 215 5.62 16.81 -11.24
N ALA A 216 5.13 17.89 -10.63
CA ALA A 216 3.71 18.14 -10.42
C ALA A 216 3.36 19.62 -10.55
N ALA A 217 2.11 19.89 -10.89
CA ALA A 217 1.47 21.20 -10.81
C ALA A 217 0.25 21.09 -9.89
N VAL A 218 -0.01 22.17 -9.15
CA VAL A 218 -1.17 22.30 -8.29
C VAL A 218 -2.09 23.37 -8.88
N ALA A 219 -3.40 23.10 -8.85
CA ALA A 219 -4.43 24.03 -9.27
C ALA A 219 -5.63 23.94 -8.32
N VAL A 220 -6.36 25.04 -8.20
CA VAL A 220 -7.65 25.09 -7.52
C VAL A 220 -8.75 25.03 -8.57
N GLU A 221 -9.74 24.15 -8.35
CA GLU A 221 -10.89 23.98 -9.23
C GLU A 221 -12.21 24.28 -8.50
N GLY A 222 -12.58 25.57 -8.45
CA GLY A 222 -13.77 26.02 -7.73
C GLY A 222 -13.50 26.29 -6.24
N PRO A 223 -14.55 26.49 -5.42
CA PRO A 223 -14.39 27.02 -4.08
C PRO A 223 -13.89 25.99 -3.07
N ASN A 224 -13.87 24.70 -3.44
CA ASN A 224 -13.66 23.61 -2.50
C ASN A 224 -12.89 22.42 -3.02
N GLU A 225 -12.20 22.57 -4.15
CA GLU A 225 -11.41 21.50 -4.75
C GLU A 225 -10.01 22.02 -5.09
N ILE A 226 -9.01 21.22 -4.75
CA ILE A 226 -7.62 21.44 -5.12
C ILE A 226 -7.07 20.15 -5.73
N VAL A 227 -6.30 20.30 -6.81
CA VAL A 227 -5.89 19.22 -7.68
C VAL A 227 -4.38 19.28 -7.85
N MET A 228 -3.71 18.16 -7.60
CA MET A 228 -2.30 17.95 -7.96
C MET A 228 -2.25 17.00 -9.15
N SER A 229 -1.65 17.44 -10.26
CA SER A 229 -1.46 16.63 -11.46
C SER A 229 0.01 16.56 -11.83
N GLY A 230 0.46 15.44 -12.38
CA GLY A 230 1.86 15.27 -12.72
C GLY A 230 2.13 14.10 -13.65
N ARG A 231 3.42 13.83 -13.83
CA ARG A 231 3.92 12.75 -14.68
C ARG A 231 4.91 11.89 -13.92
N ASN A 232 4.90 10.58 -14.19
CA ASN A 232 5.86 9.65 -13.62
C ASN A 232 7.30 9.96 -14.12
N SER A 233 8.30 9.51 -13.37
CA SER A 233 9.70 9.75 -13.73
C SER A 233 10.13 8.93 -14.94
N PRO A 234 11.10 9.40 -15.76
CA PRO A 234 11.68 8.59 -16.83
C PRO A 234 12.41 7.36 -16.26
N HIS A 235 12.52 6.31 -17.06
CA HIS A 235 13.28 5.10 -16.70
C HIS A 235 13.79 4.39 -17.96
N HIS A 236 14.97 3.75 -17.88
CA HIS A 236 15.61 3.05 -19.02
C HIS A 236 15.70 3.89 -20.30
N GLY A 237 15.99 5.18 -20.17
CA GLY A 237 16.07 6.12 -21.31
C GLY A 237 14.74 6.40 -22.00
N LYS A 238 13.61 6.00 -21.40
CA LYS A 238 12.26 6.32 -21.85
C LYS A 238 11.65 7.37 -20.94
N ASP A 239 11.01 8.37 -21.53
CA ASP A 239 10.19 9.33 -20.81
C ASP A 239 9.04 8.64 -20.09
N GLY A 240 8.57 9.25 -19.00
CA GLY A 240 7.41 8.76 -18.28
C GLY A 240 6.16 8.72 -19.17
N ALA A 241 5.44 7.60 -19.22
CA ALA A 241 4.19 7.48 -19.99
C ALA A 241 2.93 7.67 -19.13
N LEU A 242 3.07 7.66 -17.80
CA LEU A 242 1.96 7.81 -16.88
C LEU A 242 1.79 9.27 -16.47
N ARG A 243 0.55 9.74 -16.56
CA ARG A 243 0.05 10.92 -15.88
C ARG A 243 -0.71 10.44 -14.66
N TYR A 244 -0.56 11.16 -13.56
CA TYR A 244 -1.31 10.94 -12.34
C TYR A 244 -2.00 12.22 -11.93
N GLU A 245 -3.09 12.07 -11.21
CA GLU A 245 -3.83 13.18 -10.62
C GLU A 245 -4.34 12.76 -9.25
N ASN A 246 -4.29 13.69 -8.30
CA ASN A 246 -4.92 13.61 -7.00
C ASN A 246 -5.85 14.81 -6.82
N ARG A 247 -7.13 14.56 -6.65
CA ARG A 247 -8.16 15.58 -6.40
C ARG A 247 -8.59 15.52 -4.96
N VAL A 248 -8.56 16.67 -4.31
CA VAL A 248 -8.99 16.82 -2.92
C VAL A 248 -10.17 17.78 -2.86
N ARG A 249 -11.29 17.29 -2.35
CA ARG A 249 -12.49 18.08 -2.07
C ARG A 249 -12.66 18.27 -0.57
N VAL A 250 -12.90 19.50 -0.15
CA VAL A 250 -13.11 19.86 1.26
C VAL A 250 -14.55 20.28 1.49
N VAL A 251 -15.20 19.69 2.49
CA VAL A 251 -16.57 20.00 2.89
C VAL A 251 -16.55 20.43 4.35
N ALA A 252 -16.66 21.74 4.58
CA ALA A 252 -16.72 22.32 5.91
C ALA A 252 -18.17 22.56 6.36
N LYS A 253 -18.44 22.24 7.62
CA LYS A 253 -19.67 22.65 8.32
C LYS A 253 -19.32 23.83 9.22
N GLY A 254 -19.98 24.97 9.01
CA GLY A 254 -19.64 26.23 9.66
C GLY A 254 -18.33 26.82 9.14
N GLY A 255 -17.98 28.01 9.64
CA GLY A 255 -16.75 28.70 9.25
C GLY A 255 -16.73 29.25 7.83
N GLN A 256 -15.52 29.46 7.32
CA GLN A 256 -15.25 29.96 5.98
C GLN A 256 -14.20 29.09 5.28
N GLN A 257 -14.32 28.98 3.97
CA GLN A 257 -13.33 28.35 3.12
C GLN A 257 -12.90 29.32 2.02
N THR A 258 -11.59 29.38 1.79
CA THR A 258 -10.98 30.21 0.76
C THR A 258 -9.90 29.42 0.03
N THR A 259 -9.64 29.79 -1.21
CA THR A 259 -8.65 29.12 -2.05
C THR A 259 -7.58 30.11 -2.48
N GLY A 260 -6.31 29.69 -2.41
CA GLY A 260 -5.15 30.42 -2.91
C GLY A 260 -4.77 29.95 -4.31
N MET A 261 -3.49 30.17 -4.69
CA MET A 261 -2.96 29.65 -5.96
C MET A 261 -2.71 28.15 -5.90
N ASP A 262 -2.17 27.67 -4.79
CA ASP A 262 -1.69 26.30 -4.57
C ASP A 262 -2.13 25.71 -3.22
N GLU A 263 -3.15 26.32 -2.59
CA GLU A 263 -3.63 25.95 -1.27
C GLU A 263 -5.14 26.14 -1.12
N LEU A 264 -5.73 25.43 -0.15
CA LEU A 264 -7.08 25.63 0.33
C LEU A 264 -7.06 25.87 1.84
N VAL A 265 -7.69 26.94 2.28
CA VAL A 265 -7.73 27.35 3.68
C VAL A 265 -9.14 27.18 4.24
N VAL A 266 -9.27 26.48 5.36
CA VAL A 266 -10.48 26.44 6.18
C VAL A 266 -10.25 27.23 7.45
N SER A 267 -11.19 28.10 7.81
CA SER A 267 -11.16 28.93 9.01
C SER A 267 -12.42 28.77 9.83
N LYS A 268 -12.25 28.49 11.13
CA LYS A 268 -13.31 28.45 12.14
C LYS A 268 -14.49 27.54 11.77
N ALA A 269 -14.22 26.34 11.27
CA ALA A 269 -15.23 25.32 11.03
C ALA A 269 -15.55 24.52 12.30
N ASP A 270 -16.76 23.96 12.36
CA ASP A 270 -17.18 23.03 13.42
C ASP A 270 -16.68 21.62 13.14
N GLU A 271 -16.79 21.22 11.87
CA GLU A 271 -16.41 19.92 11.34
C GLU A 271 -15.96 20.09 9.89
N VAL A 272 -14.98 19.28 9.48
CA VAL A 272 -14.54 19.23 8.08
C VAL A 272 -14.39 17.78 7.64
N ILE A 273 -14.89 17.47 6.45
CA ILE A 273 -14.63 16.21 5.76
C ILE A 273 -13.81 16.51 4.51
N ILE A 274 -12.68 15.81 4.37
CA ILE A 274 -11.79 15.88 3.22
C ILE A 274 -11.94 14.55 2.46
N TYR A 275 -12.24 14.65 1.18
CA TYR A 275 -12.24 13.52 0.26
C TYR A 275 -11.04 13.64 -0.67
N SER A 276 -10.26 12.59 -0.81
CA SER A 276 -9.10 12.53 -1.70
C SER A 276 -9.23 11.33 -2.64
N ALA A 277 -9.19 11.61 -3.93
CA ALA A 277 -9.27 10.61 -5.00
C ALA A 277 -8.04 10.76 -5.89
N ALA A 278 -7.31 9.66 -6.10
CA ALA A 278 -6.19 9.65 -7.04
C ALA A 278 -6.34 8.55 -8.08
N ALA A 279 -5.78 8.78 -9.26
CA ALA A 279 -5.74 7.83 -10.37
C ALA A 279 -4.57 8.13 -11.31
N THR A 280 -4.25 7.15 -12.15
CA THR A 280 -3.37 7.35 -13.31
C THR A 280 -4.11 7.08 -14.61
N ASN A 281 -3.47 7.37 -15.74
CA ASN A 281 -3.94 6.95 -17.07
C ASN A 281 -3.55 5.50 -17.44
N TYR A 282 -3.09 4.69 -16.49
CA TYR A 282 -2.81 3.27 -16.72
C TYR A 282 -4.07 2.54 -17.18
N LYS A 283 -3.89 1.58 -18.09
CA LYS A 283 -4.93 0.67 -18.57
C LYS A 283 -4.37 -0.74 -18.52
N ALA A 284 -5.12 -1.64 -17.88
CA ALA A 284 -4.83 -3.06 -17.84
C ALA A 284 -5.16 -3.74 -19.17
#